data_AF-A0AAN2TQB3-F1
#
_entry.id   AF-A0AAN2TQB3-F1
#
_cell.length_a   1.000
_cell.length_b   1.000
_cell.length_c   1.000
_cell.angle_alpha   90.00
_cell.angle_beta   90.00
_cell.angle_gamma   90.00
#
_symmetry.space_group_name_H-M   'P 1'
#
loop_
_entity.id
_entity.type
_entity.pdbx_description
1 polymer ?
#
loop_
_entity_poly.entity_id
_entity_poly.type
_entity_poly.pdbx_seq_one_letter_code
_entity_poly.pdbx_strand_id
1 'polypeptide(L)'
;MANFVCQICGRGFKSYNENAKYCSQSCKGTAYIKYELKKCEQCGKKYKPRKADSKYCSLDCSNKGRKNRKGTCRVDLDEEIPSG
;
A
#
# COMPACT_ATOMS: atom_id res chain seq x y z
N MET A 1 -26.22 2.11 -13.50
CA MET A 1 -24.86 1.87 -12.94
C MET A 1 -23.97 1.39 -14.06
N ALA A 2 -23.06 2.22 -14.56
CA ALA A 2 -22.14 1.81 -15.62
C ALA A 2 -20.99 1.00 -15.02
N ASN A 3 -20.59 -0.06 -15.73
CA ASN A 3 -19.48 -0.92 -15.37
C ASN A 3 -18.22 -0.37 -16.04
N PHE A 4 -17.30 0.19 -15.26
CA PHE A 4 -16.07 0.80 -15.74
C PHE A 4 -14.89 -0.13 -15.51
N VAL A 5 -13.87 -0.04 -16.36
CA VAL A 5 -12.63 -0.82 -16.20
C VAL A 5 -11.53 0.09 -15.67
N CYS A 6 -10.90 -0.35 -14.57
CA CYS A 6 -9.76 0.33 -13.97
C CYS A 6 -8.53 0.28 -14.88
N GLN A 7 -8.03 1.42 -15.37
CA GLN A 7 -6.83 1.42 -16.24
C GLN A 7 -5.54 0.96 -15.55
N ILE A 8 -5.51 0.94 -14.21
CA ILE A 8 -4.33 0.54 -13.43
C ILE A 8 -4.33 -0.95 -13.11
N CYS A 9 -5.51 -1.51 -12.89
CA CYS A 9 -5.67 -2.83 -12.29
C CYS A 9 -6.52 -3.79 -13.13
N GLY A 10 -7.13 -3.31 -14.21
CA GLY A 10 -7.97 -4.09 -15.12
C GLY A 10 -9.29 -4.58 -14.52
N ARG A 11 -9.58 -4.32 -13.24
CA ARG A 11 -10.81 -4.76 -12.59
C ARG A 11 -12.01 -3.91 -13.02
N GLY A 12 -13.12 -4.58 -13.31
CA GLY A 12 -14.43 -3.96 -13.47
C GLY A 12 -14.93 -3.40 -12.14
N PHE A 13 -15.44 -2.18 -12.14
CA PHE A 13 -16.00 -1.52 -10.97
C PHE A 13 -17.25 -0.71 -11.33
N LYS A 14 -18.15 -0.59 -10.36
CA LYS A 14 -19.36 0.23 -10.48
C LYS A 14 -19.05 1.62 -9.97
N SER A 15 -19.31 2.63 -10.77
CA SER A 15 -19.16 4.04 -10.39
C SER A 15 -20.43 4.81 -10.71
N TYR A 16 -20.73 5.79 -9.85
CA TYR A 16 -21.77 6.79 -10.10
C TYR A 16 -21.27 7.93 -11.00
N ASN A 17 -19.95 8.15 -11.05
CA ASN A 17 -19.32 9.11 -11.95
C ASN A 17 -19.04 8.48 -13.31
N GLU A 18 -19.57 9.08 -14.37
CA GLU A 18 -19.34 8.68 -15.78
C GLU A 18 -17.89 8.86 -16.24
N ASN A 19 -17.16 9.77 -15.61
CA ASN A 19 -15.75 10.06 -15.89
C ASN A 19 -14.76 9.24 -15.02
N ALA A 20 -15.23 8.22 -14.30
CA ALA A 20 -14.38 7.45 -13.41
C ALA A 20 -13.46 6.48 -14.18
N LYS A 21 -12.14 6.74 -14.14
CA LYS A 21 -11.10 5.93 -14.80
C LYS A 21 -10.42 4.90 -13.88
N TYR A 22 -10.67 4.98 -12.58
CA TYR A 22 -9.98 4.21 -11.54
C TYR A 22 -10.97 3.63 -10.52
N CYS A 23 -10.77 2.38 -10.12
CA CYS A 23 -11.69 1.71 -9.19
C CYS A 23 -11.60 2.21 -7.73
N SER A 24 -10.51 2.87 -7.35
CA SER A 24 -10.25 3.30 -5.97
C SER A 24 -9.22 4.42 -5.92
N GLN A 25 -9.19 5.16 -4.81
CA GLN A 25 -8.19 6.19 -4.59
C GLN A 25 -6.76 5.65 -4.60
N SER A 26 -6.55 4.39 -4.22
CA SER A 26 -5.25 3.71 -4.36
C SER A 26 -4.80 3.63 -5.82
N CYS A 27 -5.71 3.29 -6.73
CA CYS A 27 -5.42 3.23 -8.17
C CYS A 27 -5.22 4.62 -8.76
N LYS A 28 -6.06 5.59 -8.38
CA LYS A 28 -5.87 7.00 -8.76
C LYS A 28 -4.49 7.48 -8.32
N GLY A 29 -4.14 7.32 -7.04
CA GLY A 29 -2.81 7.66 -6.52
C GLY A 29 -1.70 7.00 -7.31
N THR A 30 -1.85 5.72 -7.66
CA THR A 30 -0.89 4.97 -8.49
C THR A 30 -0.72 5.53 -9.91
N ALA A 31 -1.78 6.08 -10.50
CA ALA A 31 -1.73 6.76 -11.79
C ALA A 31 -1.03 8.13 -11.71
N TYR A 32 -1.16 8.82 -10.58
CA TYR A 32 -0.50 10.11 -10.33
C TYR A 32 0.96 9.98 -9.86
N ILE A 33 1.40 8.77 -9.49
CA ILE A 33 2.80 8.50 -9.18
C ILE A 33 3.61 8.64 -10.48
N LYS A 34 4.40 9.72 -10.57
CA LYS A 34 5.34 9.98 -11.68
C LYS A 34 6.62 9.13 -11.60
N TYR A 35 6.79 8.36 -10.54
CA TYR A 35 8.01 7.58 -10.30
C TYR A 35 7.93 6.19 -10.92
N GLU A 36 9.05 5.73 -11.46
CA GLU A 36 9.23 4.39 -11.99
C GLU A 36 9.09 3.28 -10.92
N LEU A 37 8.80 2.05 -11.38
CA LEU A 37 8.68 0.88 -10.52
C LEU A 37 10.03 0.58 -9.85
N LYS A 38 10.12 0.78 -8.53
CA LYS A 38 11.28 0.42 -7.73
C LYS A 38 11.15 -1.00 -7.18
N LYS A 39 12.29 -1.64 -6.92
CA LYS A 39 12.33 -2.91 -6.18
C LYS A 39 12.43 -2.63 -4.69
N CYS A 40 11.64 -3.35 -3.91
CA CYS A 40 11.67 -3.35 -2.45
C CYS A 40 12.99 -3.94 -1.96
N GLU A 41 13.79 -3.22 -1.17
CA GLU A 41 15.05 -3.75 -0.63
C GLU A 41 14.84 -4.89 0.39
N GLN A 42 13.68 -4.95 1.04
CA GLN A 42 13.36 -6.00 2.02
C GLN A 42 12.79 -7.27 1.41
N CYS A 43 12.10 -7.15 0.27
CA CYS A 43 11.22 -8.20 -0.24
C CYS A 43 11.40 -8.49 -1.73
N GLY A 44 12.20 -7.69 -2.44
CA GLY A 44 12.49 -7.84 -3.87
C GLY A 44 11.32 -7.50 -4.82
N LYS A 45 10.10 -7.33 -4.30
CA LYS A 45 8.91 -7.04 -5.12
C LYS A 45 9.00 -5.68 -5.80
N LYS A 46 8.58 -5.64 -7.08
CA LYS A 46 8.43 -4.39 -7.84
C LYS A 46 7.19 -3.64 -7.32
N TYR A 47 7.36 -2.39 -6.92
CA TYR A 47 6.28 -1.54 -6.44
C TYR A 47 6.44 -0.12 -6.97
N LYS A 48 5.34 0.63 -7.00
CA LYS A 48 5.38 2.06 -7.35
C LYS A 48 5.64 2.87 -6.08
N PRO A 49 6.80 3.52 -5.93
CA PRO A 49 7.09 4.31 -4.75
C PRO A 49 6.22 5.57 -4.75
N ARG A 50 5.54 5.82 -3.63
CA ARG A 50 4.73 7.02 -3.46
C ARG A 50 5.55 8.26 -3.08
N LYS A 51 6.78 8.06 -2.60
CA LYS A 51 7.76 9.11 -2.28
C LYS A 51 9.09 8.75 -2.92
N ALA A 52 9.85 9.74 -3.39
CA ALA A 52 11.16 9.53 -4.01
C ALA A 52 12.12 8.76 -3.10
N ASP A 53 12.09 9.05 -1.79
CA ASP A 53 12.92 8.47 -0.74
C ASP A 53 12.42 7.09 -0.22
N SER A 54 11.30 6.59 -0.74
CA SER A 54 10.73 5.32 -0.26
C SER A 54 11.51 4.13 -0.83
N LYS A 55 12.14 3.35 0.06
CA LYS A 55 12.95 2.14 -0.24
C LYS A 55 12.20 0.81 -0.11
N TYR A 56 10.99 0.85 0.46
CA TYR A 56 10.20 -0.33 0.80
C TYR A 56 8.79 -0.26 0.18
N CYS A 57 8.24 -1.42 -0.20
CA CYS A 57 6.94 -1.47 -0.88
C CYS A 57 5.75 -1.11 0.01
N SER A 58 5.89 -1.31 1.32
CA SER A 58 4.84 -1.15 2.31
C SER A 58 5.44 -0.70 3.64
N LEU A 59 4.57 -0.16 4.50
CA LEU A 59 4.94 0.19 5.87
C LEU A 59 5.46 -1.04 6.65
N ASP A 60 4.89 -2.22 6.38
CA ASP A 60 5.35 -3.51 6.94
C ASP A 60 6.85 -3.77 6.67
N CYS A 61 7.27 -3.68 5.41
CA CYS A 61 8.68 -3.86 5.03
C CYS A 61 9.57 -2.79 5.66
N SER A 62 9.10 -1.54 5.74
CA SER A 62 9.83 -0.50 6.45
C SER A 62 9.96 -0.79 7.94
N ASN A 63 8.95 -1.39 8.56
CA ASN A 63 8.97 -1.72 9.99
C ASN A 63 9.91 -2.89 10.27
N LYS A 64 9.93 -3.92 9.41
CA LYS A 64 10.88 -5.05 9.47
C LYS A 64 12.33 -4.57 9.40
N GLY A 65 12.65 -3.65 8.49
CA GLY A 65 13.99 -3.07 8.41
C GLY A 65 14.36 -2.19 9.63
N ARG A 66 13.37 -1.51 10.24
CA ARG A 66 13.59 -0.67 11.43
C ARG A 66 13.75 -1.46 12.72
N LYS A 67 13.05 -2.59 12.88
CA LYS A 67 13.14 -3.46 14.07
C LYS A 67 14.57 -3.95 14.36
N ASN A 68 15.47 -3.91 13.38
CA ASN A 68 16.87 -4.33 13.55
C ASN A 68 17.81 -3.25 14.11
N ARG A 69 17.35 -2.01 14.34
CA ARG A 69 18.18 -0.90 14.86
C ARG A 69 17.59 -0.36 16.16
N LYS A 70 18.00 -0.98 17.27
CA LYS A 70 17.83 -0.55 18.68
C LYS A 70 16.37 -0.68 19.15
N GLY A 71 16.06 -1.53 20.12
CA GLY A 71 16.53 -1.39 21.49
C GLY A 71 15.61 -0.42 22.23
N THR A 72 14.82 -0.99 23.14
CA THR A 72 14.00 -0.39 24.21
C THR A 72 12.53 -0.02 23.92
N CYS A 73 11.67 -0.85 24.53
CA CYS A 73 10.40 -0.58 25.24
C CYS A 73 9.20 0.08 24.53
N ARG A 74 8.20 -0.75 24.19
CA ARG A 74 6.92 -0.76 24.93
C ARG A 74 6.22 -2.11 24.74
N VAL A 75 6.15 -2.80 25.87
CA VAL A 75 5.26 -3.89 26.28
C VAL A 75 4.30 -4.42 25.22
N ASP A 76 4.46 -5.70 24.92
CA ASP A 76 3.36 -6.60 24.62
C ASP A 76 2.26 -6.37 25.68
N LEU A 77 1.12 -5.82 25.28
CA LEU A 77 -0.12 -6.02 26.00
C LEU A 77 -1.03 -6.82 25.08
N ASP A 78 -0.59 -8.04 24.80
CA ASP A 78 -1.51 -9.13 24.49
C ASP A 78 -1.94 -9.67 25.85
N GLU A 79 -2.85 -8.95 26.52
CA GLU A 79 -3.66 -9.56 27.56
C GLU A 79 -5.00 -9.86 26.91
N GLU A 80 -5.09 -11.09 26.43
CA GLU A 80 -6.31 -11.77 26.07
C GLU A 80 -7.33 -11.57 27.20
N ILE A 81 -8.41 -10.83 26.95
CA ILE A 81 -9.59 -10.87 27.83
C ILE A 81 -10.54 -11.91 27.25
N PRO A 82 -10.54 -13.17 27.73
CA PRO A 82 -11.69 -14.04 27.53
C PRO A 82 -12.83 -13.49 28.38
N SER A 83 -13.83 -12.94 27.70
CA SER A 83 -15.14 -12.68 28.31
C SER A 83 -15.84 -14.03 28.50
N GLY A 84 -16.01 -14.45 29.75
CA GLY A 84 -16.73 -15.66 30.15
C GLY A 84 -17.43 -15.44 31.48
#